data_AF-A0A511YZM9-F1
#
_entry.id   AF-A0A511YZM9-F1
#
_cell.length_a   1.000
_cell.length_b   1.000
_cell.length_c   1.000
_cell.angle_alpha   90.00
_cell.angle_beta   90.00
_cell.angle_gamma   90.00
#
_symmetry.space_group_name_H-M   'P 1'
#
loop_
_entity.id
_entity.type
_entity.pdbx_description
1 polymer ?
#
loop_
_entity_poly.entity_id
_entity_poly.type
_entity_poly.pdbx_seq_one_letter_code
_entity_poly.pdbx_strand_id
1 'polypeptide(L)'
;MSEADEAEMNGEADGVREGPPPASPSRGRERKSMLLRLDPAVHEALARWAADDLRSTNAHVEWLLRRALEQAGRLGPEDRRRAR
;
A
#
# COMPACT_ATOMS: atom_id res chain seq x y z
N MET A 1 46.08 -18.95 -45.09
CA MET A 1 44.67 -19.21 -45.46
C MET A 1 44.22 -20.38 -44.60
N SER A 2 43.52 -20.06 -43.51
CA SER A 2 42.14 -20.52 -43.21
C SER A 2 42.20 -21.77 -42.31
N GLU A 3 41.36 -22.00 -41.31
CA GLU A 3 40.03 -21.50 -41.00
C GLU A 3 39.96 -21.01 -39.54
N ALA A 4 39.30 -19.88 -39.34
CA ALA A 4 38.50 -19.63 -38.16
C ALA A 4 37.08 -20.11 -38.50
N ASP A 5 36.48 -20.93 -37.65
CA ASP A 5 35.07 -21.33 -37.68
C ASP A 5 34.72 -21.66 -36.22
N GLU A 6 34.19 -20.70 -35.46
CA GLU A 6 32.75 -20.52 -35.22
C GLU A 6 32.04 -21.83 -34.85
N ALA A 7 31.95 -22.11 -33.55
CA ALA A 7 30.90 -22.98 -33.02
C ALA A 7 30.27 -22.32 -31.79
N GLU A 8 29.11 -21.75 -32.08
CA GLU A 8 28.10 -21.22 -31.20
C GLU A 8 27.66 -22.21 -30.09
N MET A 9 27.58 -21.67 -28.88
CA MET A 9 26.32 -21.51 -28.12
C MET A 9 25.78 -22.68 -27.27
N ASN A 10 25.65 -22.32 -25.98
CA ASN A 10 24.65 -22.73 -24.98
C ASN A 10 24.64 -24.17 -24.45
N GLY A 11 25.14 -24.31 -23.21
CA GLY A 11 24.92 -25.47 -22.36
C GLY A 11 24.63 -25.06 -20.91
N GLU A 12 23.33 -25.08 -20.58
CA GLU A 12 22.74 -25.36 -19.27
C GLU A 12 23.12 -24.47 -18.06
N ALA A 13 22.38 -23.38 -17.90
CA ALA A 13 22.24 -22.71 -16.61
C ALA A 13 21.05 -23.32 -15.85
N ASP A 14 21.25 -24.48 -15.22
CA ASP A 14 20.30 -24.99 -14.21
C ASP A 14 20.77 -24.60 -12.81
N GLY A 15 20.67 -23.29 -12.54
CA GLY A 15 20.74 -22.75 -11.19
C GLY A 15 19.32 -22.51 -10.72
N VAL A 16 18.74 -23.47 -9.98
CA VAL A 16 17.47 -23.32 -9.27
C VAL A 16 17.47 -21.97 -8.56
N ARG A 17 16.74 -21.00 -9.11
CA ARG A 17 16.48 -19.73 -8.45
C ARG A 17 15.52 -20.05 -7.31
N GLU A 18 16.05 -20.37 -6.14
CA GLU A 18 15.29 -20.30 -4.90
C GLU A 18 14.70 -18.89 -4.83
N GLY A 19 13.39 -18.79 -5.09
CA GLY A 19 12.67 -17.54 -4.97
C GLY A 19 12.86 -16.99 -3.55
N PRO A 20 12.85 -15.66 -3.37
CA PRO A 20 13.02 -15.07 -2.05
C PRO A 20 11.99 -15.69 -1.09
N PRO A 21 12.39 -16.05 0.15
CA PRO A 21 11.47 -16.63 1.12
C PRO A 21 10.25 -15.71 1.27
N PRO A 22 9.02 -16.26 1.46
CA PRO A 22 7.83 -15.43 1.59
C PRO A 22 8.06 -14.44 2.74
N ALA A 23 7.91 -13.15 2.43
CA ALA A 23 8.08 -12.09 3.40
C ALA A 23 7.20 -12.39 4.62
N SER A 24 7.83 -12.53 5.79
CA SER A 24 7.17 -12.73 7.08
C SER A 24 5.97 -11.78 7.19
N PRO A 25 4.78 -12.23 7.65
CA PRO A 25 3.62 -11.37 7.73
C PRO A 25 3.98 -10.17 8.59
N SER A 26 3.89 -8.97 8.02
CA SER A 26 4.19 -7.74 8.73
C SER A 26 3.37 -7.73 10.02
N ARG A 27 4.02 -7.66 11.18
CA ARG A 27 3.34 -7.42 12.47
C ARG A 27 2.76 -6.00 12.57
N GLY A 28 2.41 -5.41 11.43
CA GLY A 28 1.75 -4.13 11.33
C GLY A 28 0.29 -4.29 11.71
N ARG A 29 -0.22 -3.31 12.45
CA ARG A 29 -1.63 -3.17 12.82
C ARG A 29 -2.51 -3.48 11.60
N GLU A 30 -3.23 -4.60 11.65
CA GLU A 30 -4.11 -5.01 10.55
C GLU A 30 -5.08 -3.87 10.23
N ARG A 31 -4.98 -3.34 9.00
CA ARG A 31 -5.90 -2.33 8.49
C ARG A 31 -7.14 -3.04 7.97
N LYS A 32 -8.29 -2.77 8.57
CA LYS A 32 -9.57 -3.31 8.12
C LYS A 32 -9.97 -2.61 6.81
N SER A 33 -10.14 -3.38 5.74
CA SER A 33 -10.73 -2.88 4.50
C SER A 33 -12.26 -2.94 4.57
N MET A 34 -12.91 -1.88 4.12
CA MET A 34 -14.38 -1.84 3.97
C MET A 34 -14.74 -1.13 2.67
N LEU A 35 -15.85 -1.53 2.05
CA LEU A 35 -16.41 -0.82 0.90
C LEU A 35 -17.23 0.37 1.42
N LEU A 36 -16.80 1.58 1.07
CA LEU A 36 -17.49 2.82 1.39
C LEU A 36 -18.26 3.31 0.17
N ARG A 37 -19.57 3.48 0.31
CA ARG A 37 -20.41 4.10 -0.73
C ARG A 37 -20.44 5.60 -0.49
N LEU A 38 -19.91 6.36 -1.44
CA LEU A 38 -19.92 7.82 -1.43
C LEU A 38 -20.65 8.35 -2.65
N ASP A 39 -21.27 9.50 -2.50
CA ASP A 39 -21.65 10.30 -3.66
C ASP A 39 -20.39 10.63 -4.49
N PRO A 40 -20.42 10.50 -5.83
CA PRO A 40 -19.26 10.76 -6.67
C PRO A 40 -18.70 12.17 -6.51
N ALA A 41 -19.54 13.20 -6.36
CA ALA A 41 -19.08 14.57 -6.19
C ALA A 41 -18.34 14.76 -4.86
N VAL A 42 -18.77 14.06 -3.81
CA VAL A 42 -18.09 14.05 -2.50
C VAL A 42 -16.74 13.35 -2.62
N HIS A 43 -16.67 12.21 -3.32
CA HIS A 43 -15.40 11.52 -3.56
C HIS A 43 -14.39 12.44 -4.27
N GLU A 44 -14.81 13.13 -5.33
CA GLU A 44 -13.94 14.04 -6.07
C GLU A 44 -13.49 15.25 -5.24
N ALA A 45 -14.35 15.78 -4.39
CA ALA A 45 -13.96 16.84 -3.46
C ALA A 45 -12.89 16.36 -2.46
N LEU A 46 -13.07 15.16 -1.90
CA LEU A 46 -12.10 14.55 -0.97
C LEU A 46 -10.76 14.24 -1.66
N ALA A 47 -10.79 13.75 -2.90
CA ALA A 47 -9.58 13.44 -3.66
C ALA A 47 -8.76 14.69 -3.97
N ARG A 48 -9.43 15.80 -4.36
CA ARG A 48 -8.76 17.08 -4.59
C ARG A 48 -8.13 17.64 -3.31
N TRP A 49 -8.88 17.64 -2.20
CA TRP A 49 -8.34 18.13 -0.93
C TRP A 49 -7.17 17.26 -0.44
N ALA A 50 -7.25 15.94 -0.59
CA ALA A 50 -6.14 15.05 -0.26
C ALA A 50 -4.88 15.37 -1.09
N ALA A 51 -5.05 15.67 -2.39
CA ALA A 51 -3.95 16.05 -3.27
C ALA A 51 -3.32 17.38 -2.86
N ASP A 52 -4.12 18.38 -2.50
CA ASP A 52 -3.64 19.68 -2.00
C ASP A 52 -2.80 19.52 -0.72
N ASP A 53 -3.17 18.54 0.12
CA ASP A 53 -2.46 18.19 1.36
C ASP A 53 -1.29 17.20 1.15
N LEU A 54 -0.95 16.84 -0.09
CA LEU A 54 0.06 15.83 -0.45
C LEU A 54 -0.16 14.47 0.27
N ARG A 55 -1.43 14.07 0.41
CA ARG A 55 -1.84 12.81 1.04
C ARG A 55 -2.62 11.94 0.08
N SER A 56 -2.59 10.63 0.31
CA SER A 56 -3.53 9.74 -0.39
C SER A 56 -4.94 9.98 0.10
N THR A 57 -5.93 9.77 -0.78
CA THR A 57 -7.35 9.90 -0.43
C THR A 57 -7.73 9.05 0.77
N ASN A 58 -7.23 7.81 0.85
CA ASN A 58 -7.50 6.91 1.99
C ASN A 58 -6.92 7.44 3.31
N ALA A 59 -5.68 7.94 3.29
CA ALA A 59 -5.07 8.52 4.49
C ALA A 59 -5.80 9.79 4.93
N HIS A 60 -6.26 10.60 3.97
CA HIS A 60 -7.03 11.80 4.24
C HIS A 60 -8.41 11.48 4.84
N VAL A 61 -9.12 10.49 4.29
CA VAL A 61 -10.39 9.99 4.83
C VAL A 61 -10.22 9.46 6.25
N GLU A 62 -9.19 8.65 6.51
CA GLU A 62 -8.92 8.16 7.87
C GLU A 62 -8.69 9.31 8.86
N TRP A 63 -7.92 10.32 8.46
CA TRP A 63 -7.66 11.50 9.28
C TRP A 63 -8.94 12.27 9.59
N LEU A 64 -9.82 12.49 8.59
CA LEU A 64 -11.12 13.14 8.78
C LEU A 64 -12.01 12.37 9.76
N LEU A 65 -12.11 11.05 9.58
CA LEU A 65 -12.93 10.20 10.44
C LEU A 65 -12.41 10.21 11.89
N ARG A 66 -11.09 10.14 12.07
CA ARG A 66 -10.47 10.26 13.41
C ARG A 66 -10.84 11.58 14.07
N ARG A 67 -10.67 12.69 13.36
CA ARG A 67 -10.98 14.03 13.86
C ARG A 67 -12.46 14.15 14.20
N ALA A 68 -13.36 13.66 13.36
CA ALA A 68 -14.79 13.68 13.62
C ALA A 68 -15.17 12.85 14.86
N LEU A 69 -14.57 11.67 15.04
CA LEU A 69 -14.78 10.84 16.23
C LEU A 69 -14.25 11.52 17.51
N GLU A 70 -13.10 12.20 17.45
CA GLU A 70 -12.56 12.96 18.57
C GLU A 70 -13.47 14.13 18.94
N GLN A 71 -13.91 14.91 17.96
CA GLN A 71 -14.82 16.04 18.15
C GLN A 71 -16.17 15.60 18.72
N ALA A 72 -16.67 14.44 18.28
CA ALA A 72 -17.90 13.85 18.80
C ALA A 72 -17.72 13.18 20.18
N GLY A 73 -16.50 13.15 20.74
CA GLY A 73 -16.21 12.46 22.00
C GLY A 73 -16.34 10.93 21.92
N ARG A 74 -16.32 10.37 20.72
CA ARG A 74 -16.52 8.93 20.45
C ARG A 74 -15.22 8.15 20.33
N LEU A 75 -14.07 8.83 20.29
CA LEU A 75 -12.77 8.18 20.30
C LEU A 75 -12.27 7.97 21.74
N GLY A 76 -12.28 6.71 22.19
CA GLY A 76 -11.83 6.33 23.54
C GLY A 76 -10.32 6.53 23.76
N PRO A 77 -9.86 6.50 25.03
CA PRO A 77 -8.44 6.61 25.36
C PRO A 77 -7.57 5.48 24.77
N GLU A 78 -8.09 4.26 24.75
CA GLU A 78 -7.41 3.10 24.13
C GLU A 78 -7.33 3.22 22.61
N ASP A 79 -8.39 3.71 21.98
CA ASP A 79 -8.42 3.92 20.53
C ASP A 79 -7.42 4.98 20.11
N ARG A 80 -7.30 6.07 20.89
CA ARG A 80 -6.28 7.11 20.71
C ARG A 80 -4.86 6.58 20.83
N ARG A 81 -4.60 5.61 21.71
CA ARG A 81 -3.28 4.97 21.83
C ARG A 81 -2.95 4.11 20.62
N ARG A 82 -3.90 3.26 20.19
CA ARG A 82 -3.67 2.38 19.04
C ARG A 82 -3.52 3.17 17.74
N ALA A 83 -4.20 4.30 17.64
CA ALA A 83 -4.27 5.22 16.51
C ALA A 83 -3.02 6.05 16.20
N ARG A 84 -2.11 6.18 17.15
CA ARG A 84 -0.84 6.88 17.00
C ARG A 84 0.17 5.97 16.33
#